data_AF-A0A8T1GYB1-F1
#
_entry.id   AF-A0A8T1GYB1-F1
#
_cell.length_a   1.000
_cell.length_b   1.000
_cell.length_c   1.000
_cell.angle_alpha   90.00
_cell.angle_beta   90.00
_cell.angle_gamma   90.00
#
_symmetry.space_group_name_H-M   'P 1'
#
loop_
_entity.id
_entity.type
_entity.pdbx_description
1 polymer ?
#
loop_
_entity_poly.entity_id
_entity_poly.type
_entity_poly.pdbx_seq_one_letter_code
_entity_poly.pdbx_strand_id
1 'polypeptide(L)' 'MVNTPIKMSETPPTIRSAPPTLGEHTDEVLLEYLGLGKAEVARLKESGAVA' A
#
# COMPACT_ATOMS: atom_id res chain seq x y z
N MET A 1 -14.20 -12.37 -11.36
CA MET A 1 -14.22 -11.32 -10.33
C MET A 1 -15.67 -11.06 -9.96
N VAL A 2 -16.04 -11.17 -8.68
CA VAL A 2 -17.41 -10.91 -8.21
C VAL A 2 -17.54 -9.42 -7.92
N ASN A 3 -18.61 -8.79 -8.42
CA ASN A 3 -18.86 -7.36 -8.22
C ASN A 3 -19.46 -7.09 -6.82
N THR A 4 -19.40 -5.85 -6.34
CA THR A 4 -19.99 -5.44 -5.05
C THR A 4 -21.51 -5.66 -5.06
N PRO A 5 -22.09 -6.35 -4.06
CA PRO A 5 -23.51 -6.67 -4.02
C PRO A 5 -24.38 -5.45 -3.68
N ILE A 6 -23.81 -4.43 -3.05
CA ILE A 6 -24.50 -3.18 -2.70
C ILE A 6 -24.41 -2.21 -3.90
N LYS A 7 -25.54 -1.58 -4.25
CA LYS A 7 -25.63 -0.54 -5.27
C LYS A 7 -25.84 0.82 -4.61
N MET A 8 -24.98 1.77 -4.93
CA MET A 8 -25.04 3.14 -4.42
C MET A 8 -25.26 4.08 -5.61
N SER A 9 -26.20 5.01 -5.48
CA SER A 9 -26.57 5.94 -6.56
C SER A 9 -25.59 7.09 -6.73
N GLU A 10 -25.08 7.66 -5.62
CA GLU A 10 -24.19 8.82 -5.65
C GLU A 10 -22.70 8.42 -5.73
N THR A 11 -22.31 7.38 -4.99
CA THR A 11 -20.93 6.90 -4.92
C THR A 11 -20.83 5.41 -5.23
N PRO A 12 -21.04 4.99 -6.49
CA PRO A 12 -20.96 3.59 -6.86
C PRO A 12 -19.59 2.98 -6.49
N PRO A 13 -19.55 1.80 -5.83
CA PRO A 13 -18.29 1.14 -5.53
C PRO A 13 -17.62 0.66 -6.81
N THR A 14 -16.31 0.88 -6.90
CA THR A 14 -15.48 0.49 -8.06
C THR A 14 -14.24 -0.25 -7.60
N ILE A 15 -13.80 -1.24 -8.37
CA ILE A 15 -12.51 -1.90 -8.19
C ILE A 15 -11.46 -1.03 -8.87
N ARG A 16 -10.57 -0.42 -8.08
CA ARG A 16 -9.59 0.57 -8.60
C ARG A 16 -8.29 -0.06 -9.10
N SER A 17 -7.86 -1.13 -8.45
CA SER A 17 -6.60 -1.80 -8.74
C SER A 17 -6.66 -3.25 -8.30
N ALA A 18 -5.66 -4.03 -8.73
CA ALA A 18 -5.42 -5.35 -8.17
C ALA A 18 -5.02 -5.24 -6.69
N PRO A 19 -5.14 -6.34 -5.91
CA PRO A 19 -4.57 -6.39 -4.57
C PRO A 19 -3.06 -6.13 -4.61
N PRO A 20 -2.50 -5.41 -3.62
CA PRO A 20 -1.06 -5.17 -3.57
C PRO A 20 -0.29 -6.47 -3.33
N THR A 21 0.92 -6.52 -3.88
CA THR A 21 1.91 -7.56 -3.58
C THR A 21 2.56 -7.33 -2.21
N LEU A 22 3.26 -8.34 -1.70
CA LEU A 22 4.00 -8.22 -0.45
C LEU A 22 5.06 -7.10 -0.57
N GLY A 23 4.93 -6.06 0.25
CA GLY A 23 5.88 -4.95 0.30
C GLY A 23 5.67 -3.85 -0.75
N GLU A 24 4.62 -3.93 -1.58
CA GLU A 24 4.39 -2.99 -2.71
C GLU A 24 4.43 -1.51 -2.30
N HIS A 25 3.89 -1.20 -1.12
CA HIS A 25 3.80 0.17 -0.59
C HIS A 25 4.70 0.43 0.62
N THR A 26 5.65 -0.47 0.94
CA THR A 26 6.55 -0.28 2.11
C THR A 26 7.27 1.07 2.03
N ASP A 27 7.88 1.38 0.89
CA ASP A 27 8.68 2.60 0.74
C ASP A 27 7.83 3.86 0.79
N GLU A 28 6.65 3.85 0.17
CA GLU A 28 5.69 4.96 0.22
C GLU A 28 5.33 5.27 1.68
N VAL A 29 4.93 4.25 2.45
CA VAL A 29 4.53 4.42 3.85
C VAL A 29 5.70 4.93 4.70
N LEU A 30 6.88 4.33 4.58
CA LEU A 30 8.02 4.69 5.40
C LEU A 30 8.58 6.09 5.07
N LEU A 31 8.61 6.47 3.79
CA LEU A 31 9.17 7.76 3.36
C LEU A 31 8.16 8.89 3.50
N GLU A 32 6.92 8.70 3.04
CA GLU A 32 5.94 9.78 2.91
C GLU A 32 5.10 9.96 4.17
N TYR A 33 4.71 8.87 4.82
CA TYR A 33 3.82 8.92 5.99
C TYR A 33 4.59 8.92 7.31
N LEU A 34 5.69 8.17 7.39
CA LEU A 34 6.56 8.15 8.58
C LEU A 34 7.74 9.12 8.50
N GLY A 35 8.00 9.71 7.33
CA GLY A 35 9.05 10.72 7.17
C GLY A 35 10.47 10.17 7.34
N LEU A 36 10.68 8.86 7.19
CA LEU A 36 12.00 8.27 7.33
C LEU A 36 12.90 8.69 6.17
N GLY A 37 14.19 8.86 6.47
CA GLY A 37 15.18 9.09 5.42
C GLY A 37 15.43 7.82 4.60
N LYS A 38 15.79 7.97 3.32
CA LYS A 38 16.14 6.83 2.44
C LYS A 38 17.20 5.90 3.05
N ALA A 39 18.18 6.47 3.75
CA ALA A 39 19.23 5.70 4.43
C ALA A 39 18.68 4.84 5.57
N GLU A 40 17.64 5.30 6.26
CA GLU A 40 17.02 4.56 7.35
C GLU A 40 16.13 3.44 6.84
N VAL A 41 15.35 3.70 5.79
CA VAL A 41 14.58 2.66 5.08
C VAL A 41 15.50 1.56 4.55
N ALA A 42 16.64 1.92 3.96
CA ALA A 42 17.63 0.95 3.48
C ALA A 42 18.15 0.05 4.61
N ARG A 43 18.45 0.61 5.80
CA ARG A 43 18.87 -0.18 6.97
C ARG A 43 17.78 -1.14 7.45
N LEU A 44 16.51 -0.74 7.41
CA LEU A 44 15.39 -1.61 7.80
C LEU A 44 15.20 -2.77 6.83
N LYS A 45 15.43 -2.54 5.53
CA LYS A 45 15.42 -3.60 4.52
C LYS A 45 16.61 -4.55 4.70
N GLU A 46 17.80 -4.00 4.93
CA GLU A 46 19.02 -4.78 5.14
C GLU A 46 18.95 -5.65 6.41
N SER A 47 18.28 -5.17 7.46
CA SER A 47 18.06 -5.95 8.68
C SER A 47 16.95 -6.99 8.56
N GLY A 48 16.21 -7.01 7.45
CA GLY A 48 15.06 -7.90 7.24
C GLY A 48 13.82 -7.54 8.07
N ALA A 49 13.80 -6.35 8.69
CA ALA A 49 12.65 -5.88 9.46
C ALA A 49 11.46 -5.52 8.56
N VAL A 50 11.72 -5.12 7.32
CA VAL A 50 10.71 -4.80 6.30
C VAL A 50 11.13 -5.37 4.95
N ALA A 51 10.16 -5.63 4.07
CA ALA A 51 10.36 -6.09 2.70
C ALA A 51 10.40 -4.89 1.72
#